data_AF-A0A1X7L546-F1
#
_entry.id   AF-A0A1X7L546-F1
#
_cell.length_a   1.000
_cell.length_b   1.000
_cell.length_c   1.000
_cell.angle_alpha   90.00
_cell.angle_beta   90.00
_cell.angle_gamma   90.00
#
_symmetry.space_group_name_H-M   'P 1'
#
loop_
_entity.id
_entity.type
_entity.pdbx_description
1 polymer ?
#
loop_
_entity_poly.entity_id
_entity_poly.type
_entity_poly.pdbx_seq_one_letter_code
_entity_poly.pdbx_strand_id
1 'polypeptide(L)'
;MKYIIIVLAFLAMSCNNKADDAHAHNADGSHIGEEIPRLDHTIWTDKTELFVEFPALIVGNGSRFAAHFTEMDRHQPVREGSVTVSLIKDGKGIRNTADAPTSPGIFSPAIQPKEAGNYQLVFELTTPGYSDKIVIDDITVYANADEAIKALGAAKDDGSISFLKEQAWKIDFQTAAAVNGKIYDVINTSGVWMPSPGSVKTMAAKSNGVVDFAVSNLTEGTPVKKDQLLINVSSQGLASNNLSIEIAKARSSFEQAKSEYERKKQLYESKIVPKAEFEKVESNFNIARSNYQGLAAGVAGDGKQIRAPFDGYITAINVANGDYVDQGAAMVTVGTLRSRVLKTQIAPSYGLTMENAQGIWYQTKDGQWRNAASSGGLILSIAKDVDNNRPLISVFAKVNDDIEMPEGSLTQVQIAMGNATLNTMIPVNALLEDYGSYSVMVQLSGESFERRPVKIGKRNGENVEILQGLEIGEVVVTTGAYQVKMASMSGSTPAHGHEH
;
A
#
# COMPACT_ATOMS: atom_id res chain seq x y z
N MET A 1 7.05 81.57 17.88
CA MET A 1 5.83 81.70 17.04
C MET A 1 5.09 80.37 17.19
N LYS A 2 3.88 80.26 17.77
CA LYS A 2 2.57 80.82 17.36
C LYS A 2 2.29 80.48 15.88
N TYR A 3 1.23 79.81 15.46
CA TYR A 3 0.05 79.19 16.12
C TYR A 3 -0.28 77.85 15.40
N ILE A 4 -1.29 77.00 15.69
CA ILE A 4 -2.41 76.99 16.65
C ILE A 4 -2.87 75.53 16.93
N ILE A 5 -3.84 75.29 17.83
CA ILE A 5 -4.66 74.06 17.90
C ILE A 5 -6.10 74.43 17.50
N ILE A 6 -6.74 73.66 16.61
CA ILE A 6 -8.20 73.75 16.38
C ILE A 6 -8.83 72.37 16.62
N VAL A 7 -9.66 72.33 17.65
CA VAL A 7 -10.68 71.30 17.86
C VAL A 7 -11.83 71.60 16.91
N LEU A 8 -12.29 70.61 16.15
CA LEU A 8 -13.58 70.69 15.46
C LEU A 8 -14.43 69.49 15.85
N ALA A 9 -15.37 69.72 16.76
CA ALA A 9 -16.47 68.79 16.98
C ALA A 9 -17.48 68.94 15.84
N PHE A 10 -17.95 67.83 15.27
CA PHE A 10 -19.10 67.85 14.36
C PHE A 10 -20.26 67.06 14.97
N LEU A 11 -21.45 67.66 14.92
CA LEU A 11 -22.66 67.14 15.53
C LEU A 11 -23.11 65.83 14.88
N ALA A 12 -23.71 64.95 15.68
CA ALA A 12 -24.58 63.92 15.18
C ALA A 12 -25.85 64.54 14.57
N MET A 13 -26.15 64.20 13.32
CA MET A 13 -27.51 64.24 12.79
C MET A 13 -27.88 62.83 12.33
N SER A 14 -28.90 62.28 12.97
CA SER A 14 -29.47 60.98 12.61
C SER A 14 -30.39 61.16 11.41
N CYS A 15 -30.04 60.55 10.27
CA CYS A 15 -30.96 60.32 9.17
C CYS A 15 -31.40 58.84 9.20
N ASN A 16 -32.60 58.62 9.72
CA ASN A 16 -33.20 57.31 9.83
C ASN A 16 -33.78 56.87 8.47
N ASN A 17 -32.95 56.27 7.61
CA ASN A 17 -33.43 55.66 6.36
C ASN A 17 -34.22 54.38 6.67
N LYS A 18 -35.54 54.52 6.85
CA LYS A 18 -36.45 53.46 6.44
C LYS A 18 -36.42 53.40 4.91
N ALA A 19 -35.88 52.32 4.36
CA ALA A 19 -36.31 51.87 3.05
C ALA A 19 -37.63 51.13 3.27
N ASP A 20 -38.70 51.59 2.63
CA ASP A 20 -39.96 50.85 2.63
C ASP A 20 -39.85 49.70 1.63
N ASP A 21 -39.88 48.46 2.13
CA ASP A 21 -39.96 47.24 1.30
C ASP A 21 -41.35 47.17 0.63
N ALA A 22 -41.46 47.84 -0.52
CA ALA A 22 -42.63 47.83 -1.36
C ALA A 22 -42.75 46.50 -2.12
N HIS A 23 -43.19 45.44 -1.43
CA HIS A 23 -43.60 44.19 -2.09
C HIS A 23 -44.80 44.45 -3.00
N ALA A 24 -44.61 44.26 -4.30
CA ALA A 24 -45.71 44.28 -5.26
C ALA A 24 -46.53 42.98 -5.12
N HIS A 25 -47.79 43.12 -4.74
CA HIS A 25 -48.77 42.03 -4.72
C HIS A 25 -49.69 42.13 -5.96
N ASN A 26 -50.19 40.98 -6.41
CA ASN A 26 -51.36 40.94 -7.28
C ASN A 26 -52.63 41.45 -6.55
N ALA A 27 -53.71 41.72 -7.29
CA ALA A 27 -54.97 42.23 -6.74
C ALA A 27 -55.70 41.23 -5.79
N ASP A 28 -55.21 40.00 -5.69
CA ASP A 28 -55.65 38.92 -4.79
C ASP A 28 -54.66 38.64 -3.65
N GLY A 29 -53.50 39.32 -3.62
CA GLY A 29 -52.49 39.21 -2.56
C GLY A 29 -51.32 38.27 -2.85
N SER A 30 -51.27 37.56 -3.97
CA SER A 30 -50.14 36.63 -4.24
C SER A 30 -48.82 37.37 -4.50
N HIS A 31 -47.71 36.77 -4.05
CA HIS A 31 -46.35 37.20 -4.40
C HIS A 31 -45.95 36.67 -5.79
N ILE A 32 -45.00 37.34 -6.46
CA ILE A 32 -44.48 36.95 -7.77
C ILE A 32 -43.17 36.20 -7.60
N GLY A 33 -43.13 34.93 -8.01
CA GLY A 33 -41.89 34.21 -8.31
C GLY A 33 -41.15 33.59 -7.13
N GLU A 34 -41.84 32.83 -6.27
CA GLU A 34 -41.14 31.92 -5.35
C GLU A 34 -40.52 30.74 -6.13
N GLU A 35 -39.24 30.47 -5.87
CA GLU A 35 -38.48 29.40 -6.53
C GLU A 35 -38.93 28.03 -6.01
N ILE A 36 -39.19 27.08 -6.92
CA ILE A 36 -39.65 25.74 -6.54
C ILE A 36 -38.54 25.05 -5.73
N PRO A 37 -38.80 24.59 -4.49
CA PRO A 37 -37.77 23.97 -3.65
C PRO A 37 -37.12 22.79 -4.36
N ARG A 38 -35.80 22.68 -4.25
CA ARG A 38 -35.05 21.53 -4.76
C ARG A 38 -34.88 20.49 -3.65
N LEU A 39 -34.87 19.23 -4.04
CA LEU A 39 -34.50 18.09 -3.21
C LEU A 39 -33.25 17.46 -3.81
N ASP A 40 -32.36 16.99 -2.94
CA ASP A 40 -31.26 16.12 -3.29
C ASP A 40 -31.36 14.78 -2.56
N HIS A 41 -30.86 13.73 -3.20
CA HIS A 41 -30.73 12.40 -2.60
C HIS A 41 -29.38 11.80 -2.98
N THR A 42 -28.76 11.10 -2.03
CA THR A 42 -27.51 10.35 -2.27
C THR A 42 -27.69 8.91 -1.84
N ILE A 43 -27.51 7.98 -2.78
CA ILE A 43 -27.68 6.54 -2.56
C ILE A 43 -26.46 5.82 -3.09
N TRP A 44 -25.93 4.88 -2.31
CA TRP A 44 -24.81 4.03 -2.70
C TRP A 44 -25.28 2.58 -2.89
N THR A 45 -24.75 1.92 -3.92
CA THR A 45 -24.76 0.48 -4.09
C THR A 45 -23.33 -0.05 -4.07
N ASP A 46 -23.15 -1.37 -4.14
CA ASP A 46 -21.83 -2.00 -4.32
C ASP A 46 -21.11 -1.58 -5.63
N LYS A 47 -21.82 -0.91 -6.56
CA LYS A 47 -21.30 -0.53 -7.89
C LYS A 47 -21.29 0.96 -8.14
N THR A 48 -22.26 1.70 -7.60
CA THR A 48 -22.56 3.06 -8.05
C THR A 48 -23.05 3.94 -6.91
N GLU A 49 -22.50 5.14 -6.82
CA GLU A 49 -23.10 6.26 -6.10
C GLU A 49 -24.00 7.03 -7.08
N LEU A 50 -25.26 7.22 -6.71
CA LEU A 50 -26.14 8.22 -7.31
C LEU A 50 -26.26 9.39 -6.35
N PHE A 51 -25.80 10.56 -6.77
CA PHE A 51 -26.24 11.84 -6.23
C PHE A 51 -27.21 12.45 -7.23
N VAL A 52 -28.45 12.75 -6.83
CA VAL A 52 -29.45 13.32 -7.74
C VAL A 52 -30.14 14.52 -7.12
N GLU A 53 -30.17 15.62 -7.87
CA GLU A 53 -30.93 16.81 -7.53
C GLU A 53 -32.12 17.00 -8.48
N PHE A 54 -33.25 17.48 -7.97
CA PHE A 54 -34.42 17.82 -8.78
C PHE A 54 -35.32 18.85 -8.08
N PRO A 55 -36.06 19.69 -8.83
CA PRO A 55 -37.12 20.51 -8.24
C PRO A 55 -38.27 19.62 -7.74
N ALA A 56 -38.95 20.04 -6.68
CA ALA A 56 -40.10 19.35 -6.11
C ALA A 56 -41.09 18.93 -7.19
N LEU A 57 -41.48 17.66 -7.17
CA LEU A 57 -42.31 17.08 -8.20
C LEU A 57 -43.75 17.59 -8.07
N ILE A 58 -44.24 18.29 -9.09
CA ILE A 58 -45.58 18.92 -9.10
C ILE A 58 -46.38 18.37 -10.28
N VAL A 59 -47.67 18.06 -10.04
CA VAL A 59 -48.59 17.59 -11.09
C VAL A 59 -48.62 18.56 -12.28
N GLY A 60 -48.41 18.04 -13.49
CA GLY A 60 -48.43 18.80 -14.73
C GLY A 60 -47.12 19.55 -15.05
N ASN A 61 -46.17 19.66 -14.12
CA ASN A 61 -44.88 20.30 -14.36
C ASN A 61 -43.83 19.26 -14.78
N GLY A 62 -43.00 19.59 -15.77
CA GLY A 62 -41.89 18.75 -16.18
C GLY A 62 -40.65 19.01 -15.30
N SER A 63 -40.29 18.06 -14.45
CA SER A 63 -39.08 18.12 -13.63
C SER A 63 -37.93 17.40 -14.34
N ARG A 64 -36.82 18.11 -14.58
CA ARG A 64 -35.54 17.55 -15.03
C ARG A 64 -34.71 17.18 -13.80
N PHE A 65 -34.10 16.00 -13.83
CA PHE A 65 -33.18 15.54 -12.79
C PHE A 65 -31.74 15.87 -13.20
N ALA A 66 -30.91 16.31 -12.26
CA ALA A 66 -29.45 16.33 -12.41
C ALA A 66 -28.93 15.09 -11.69
N ALA A 67 -28.80 13.98 -12.42
CA ALA A 67 -28.43 12.67 -11.84
C ALA A 67 -26.95 12.38 -12.08
N HIS A 68 -26.14 12.55 -11.04
CA HIS A 68 -24.70 12.32 -11.02
C HIS A 68 -24.39 10.89 -10.59
N PHE A 69 -23.81 10.09 -11.48
CA PHE A 69 -23.44 8.70 -11.23
C PHE A 69 -21.91 8.53 -11.17
N THR A 70 -21.42 8.03 -10.04
CA THR A 70 -20.00 7.68 -9.82
C THR A 70 -19.82 6.16 -9.78
N GLU A 71 -18.87 5.61 -10.54
CA GLU A 71 -18.42 4.21 -10.48
C GLU A 71 -17.62 3.97 -9.19
N MET A 72 -18.07 3.06 -8.32
CA MET A 72 -17.49 2.87 -6.97
C MET A 72 -16.14 2.15 -6.95
N ASP A 73 -15.73 1.48 -8.03
CA ASP A 73 -14.42 0.78 -8.10
C ASP A 73 -13.23 1.76 -8.23
N ARG A 74 -13.49 2.95 -8.80
CA ARG A 74 -12.48 3.98 -9.14
C ARG A 74 -12.85 5.37 -8.68
N HIS A 75 -14.07 5.57 -8.17
CA HIS A 75 -14.64 6.86 -7.81
C HIS A 75 -14.62 7.87 -8.98
N GLN A 76 -14.94 7.37 -10.19
CA GLN A 76 -14.91 8.11 -11.44
C GLN A 76 -16.33 8.29 -12.02
N PRO A 77 -16.58 9.32 -12.85
CA PRO A 77 -17.90 9.55 -13.44
C PRO A 77 -18.24 8.45 -14.45
N VAL A 78 -19.48 7.97 -14.44
CA VAL A 78 -20.01 7.09 -15.49
C VAL A 78 -20.01 7.82 -16.84
N ARG A 79 -19.15 7.37 -17.78
CA ARG A 79 -18.92 8.08 -19.05
C ARG A 79 -19.84 7.66 -20.20
N GLU A 80 -20.37 6.44 -20.15
CA GLU A 80 -21.13 5.82 -21.22
C GLU A 80 -22.25 4.96 -20.65
N GLY A 81 -23.39 4.92 -21.36
CA GLY A 81 -24.58 4.18 -20.95
C GLY A 81 -25.84 5.02 -21.06
N SER A 82 -26.96 4.45 -20.60
CA SER A 82 -28.25 5.12 -20.51
C SER A 82 -28.84 4.99 -19.10
N VAL A 83 -29.67 5.97 -18.73
CA VAL A 83 -30.38 6.00 -17.44
C VAL A 83 -31.87 6.13 -17.72
N THR A 84 -32.65 5.15 -17.25
CA THR A 84 -34.11 5.25 -17.21
C THR A 84 -34.56 5.63 -15.82
N VAL A 85 -35.16 6.81 -15.67
CA VAL A 85 -35.84 7.22 -14.45
C VAL A 85 -37.33 6.84 -14.55
N SER A 86 -37.88 6.27 -13.48
CA SER A 86 -39.29 5.88 -13.38
C SER A 86 -39.88 6.37 -12.07
N LEU A 87 -41.08 6.94 -12.13
CA LEU A 87 -41.87 7.37 -10.98
C LEU A 87 -43.08 6.44 -10.85
N ILE A 88 -43.10 5.62 -9.79
CA ILE A 88 -43.97 4.43 -9.66
C ILE A 88 -44.86 4.51 -8.41
N LYS A 89 -46.15 4.21 -8.56
CA LYS A 89 -47.16 4.12 -7.50
C LYS A 89 -48.14 2.99 -7.84
N ASP A 90 -48.44 2.13 -6.86
CA ASP A 90 -49.32 0.97 -7.03
C ASP A 90 -48.97 0.06 -8.22
N GLY A 91 -47.66 -0.10 -8.50
CA GLY A 91 -47.14 -0.90 -9.61
C GLY A 91 -47.33 -0.29 -11.01
N LYS A 92 -47.84 0.94 -11.11
CA LYS A 92 -47.94 1.71 -12.35
C LYS A 92 -47.03 2.92 -12.26
N GLY A 93 -46.53 3.39 -13.40
CA GLY A 93 -45.63 4.54 -13.39
C GLY A 93 -45.44 5.18 -14.75
N ILE A 94 -44.79 6.34 -14.70
CA ILE A 94 -44.27 7.06 -15.86
C ILE A 94 -42.75 6.96 -15.86
N ARG A 95 -42.15 6.91 -17.04
CA ARG A 95 -40.69 6.76 -17.18
C ARG A 95 -40.15 7.59 -18.33
N ASN A 96 -38.90 7.97 -18.22
CA ASN A 96 -38.13 8.65 -19.25
C ASN A 96 -36.69 8.11 -19.25
N THR A 97 -36.07 8.07 -20.43
CA THR A 97 -34.71 7.56 -20.60
C THR A 97 -33.84 8.68 -21.15
N ALA A 98 -32.68 8.89 -20.53
CA ALA A 98 -31.56 9.62 -21.11
C ALA A 98 -30.61 8.58 -21.72
N ASP A 99 -30.51 8.55 -23.05
CA ASP A 99 -29.75 7.54 -23.80
C ASP A 99 -28.22 7.71 -23.70
N ALA A 100 -27.77 8.87 -23.20
CA ALA A 100 -26.38 9.24 -22.96
C ALA A 100 -26.29 10.30 -21.85
N PRO A 101 -25.12 10.44 -21.18
CA PRO A 101 -24.87 11.55 -20.27
C PRO A 101 -24.71 12.89 -21.02
N THR A 102 -25.13 13.99 -20.40
CA THR A 102 -24.97 15.37 -20.93
C THR A 102 -23.56 15.93 -20.68
N SER A 103 -22.91 15.47 -19.63
CA SER A 103 -21.52 15.71 -19.24
C SER A 103 -21.03 14.44 -18.53
N PRO A 104 -19.73 14.06 -18.51
CA PRO A 104 -19.28 12.82 -17.88
C PRO A 104 -19.84 12.63 -16.46
N GLY A 105 -20.58 11.55 -16.23
CA GLY A 105 -21.25 11.23 -14.97
C GLY A 105 -22.66 11.84 -14.81
N ILE A 106 -23.02 12.87 -15.58
CA ILE A 106 -24.27 13.62 -15.45
C ILE A 106 -25.29 13.13 -16.47
N PHE A 107 -26.43 12.63 -16.01
CA PHE A 107 -27.60 12.31 -16.83
C PHE A 107 -28.73 13.27 -16.50
N SER A 108 -29.45 13.71 -17.54
CA SER A 108 -30.50 14.72 -17.41
C SER A 108 -31.89 14.27 -17.91
N PRO A 109 -32.43 13.14 -17.43
CA PRO A 109 -33.77 12.72 -17.80
C PRO A 109 -34.84 13.65 -17.18
N ALA A 110 -36.07 13.56 -17.67
CA ALA A 110 -37.18 14.39 -17.18
C ALA A 110 -38.50 13.62 -17.05
N ILE A 111 -39.23 13.87 -15.95
CA ILE A 111 -40.56 13.31 -15.68
C ILE A 111 -41.57 14.44 -15.49
N GLN A 112 -42.79 14.24 -16.02
CA GLN A 112 -43.94 15.10 -15.78
C GLN A 112 -45.03 14.32 -15.02
N PRO A 113 -45.15 14.46 -13.70
CA PRO A 113 -46.16 13.76 -12.90
C PRO A 113 -47.59 14.11 -13.33
N LYS A 114 -48.50 13.14 -13.25
CA LYS A 114 -49.91 13.30 -13.65
C LYS A 114 -50.90 13.33 -12.49
N GLU A 115 -50.50 12.79 -11.34
CA GLU A 115 -51.34 12.65 -10.16
C GLU A 115 -50.48 12.88 -8.91
N ALA A 116 -51.05 13.51 -7.88
CA ALA A 116 -50.37 13.75 -6.61
C ALA A 116 -50.31 12.47 -5.75
N GLY A 117 -49.50 12.52 -4.70
CA GLY A 117 -49.36 11.46 -3.70
C GLY A 117 -47.92 10.95 -3.58
N ASN A 118 -47.77 9.79 -2.94
CA ASN A 118 -46.46 9.20 -2.66
C ASN A 118 -46.06 8.17 -3.75
N TYR A 119 -44.78 8.15 -4.12
CA TYR A 119 -44.20 7.37 -5.21
C TYR A 119 -42.82 6.81 -4.83
N GLN A 120 -42.42 5.73 -5.50
CA GLN A 120 -41.02 5.32 -5.61
C GLN A 120 -40.40 6.00 -6.83
N LEU A 121 -39.23 6.62 -6.66
CA LEU A 121 -38.41 7.13 -7.74
C LEU A 121 -37.27 6.14 -8.00
N VAL A 122 -37.23 5.58 -9.20
CA VAL A 122 -36.34 4.48 -9.57
C VAL A 122 -35.43 4.90 -10.70
N PHE A 123 -34.12 4.72 -10.53
CA PHE A 123 -33.11 4.93 -11.56
C PHE A 123 -32.54 3.58 -11.98
N GLU A 124 -32.70 3.23 -13.26
CA GLU A 124 -32.14 2.03 -13.89
C GLU A 124 -30.99 2.47 -14.81
N LEU A 125 -29.76 2.31 -14.33
CA LEU A 125 -28.53 2.62 -15.06
C LEU A 125 -28.09 1.38 -15.86
N THR A 126 -27.70 1.58 -17.13
CA THR A 126 -27.09 0.54 -17.96
C THR A 126 -25.87 1.10 -18.67
N THR A 127 -24.69 0.63 -18.29
CA THR A 127 -23.40 0.92 -18.92
C THR A 127 -22.95 -0.26 -19.79
N PRO A 128 -21.92 -0.13 -20.63
CA PRO A 128 -21.34 -1.25 -21.37
C PRO A 128 -20.76 -2.37 -20.47
N GLY A 129 -20.40 -2.04 -19.21
CA GLY A 129 -19.77 -2.98 -18.28
C GLY A 129 -20.72 -3.58 -17.23
N TYR A 130 -21.76 -2.85 -16.84
CA TYR A 130 -22.71 -3.28 -15.81
C TYR A 130 -24.05 -2.54 -15.90
N SER A 131 -25.09 -3.13 -15.32
CA SER A 131 -26.33 -2.42 -14.98
C SER A 131 -26.50 -2.32 -13.47
N ASP A 132 -27.21 -1.29 -13.03
CA ASP A 132 -27.58 -1.08 -11.64
C ASP A 132 -28.99 -0.49 -11.50
N LYS A 133 -29.61 -0.69 -10.34
CA LYS A 133 -30.98 -0.22 -10.05
C LYS A 133 -31.05 0.38 -8.67
N ILE A 134 -31.34 1.67 -8.63
CA ILE A 134 -31.39 2.48 -7.41
C ILE A 134 -32.85 2.91 -7.20
N VAL A 135 -33.33 2.75 -5.97
CA VAL A 135 -34.71 3.08 -5.57
C VAL A 135 -34.65 4.10 -4.44
N ILE A 136 -35.41 5.18 -4.61
CA ILE A 136 -35.66 6.18 -3.57
C ILE A 136 -37.15 6.07 -3.25
N ASP A 137 -37.44 5.57 -2.05
CA ASP A 137 -38.79 5.45 -1.54
C ASP A 137 -39.32 6.81 -1.01
N ASP A 138 -40.63 6.86 -0.76
CA ASP A 138 -41.33 7.99 -0.13
C ASP A 138 -41.21 9.37 -0.82
N ILE A 139 -41.07 9.39 -2.15
CA ILE A 139 -41.06 10.61 -2.96
C ILE A 139 -42.48 11.18 -3.14
N THR A 140 -42.70 12.35 -2.56
CA THR A 140 -43.98 13.08 -2.66
C THR A 140 -44.09 13.89 -3.94
N VAL A 141 -45.20 13.71 -4.65
CA VAL A 141 -45.67 14.58 -5.74
C VAL A 141 -46.78 15.48 -5.21
N TYR A 142 -46.57 16.79 -5.28
CA TYR A 142 -47.49 17.83 -4.82
C TYR A 142 -48.52 18.19 -5.90
N ALA A 143 -49.71 18.66 -5.49
CA ALA A 143 -50.74 19.05 -6.46
C ALA A 143 -50.46 20.40 -7.13
N ASN A 144 -49.68 21.27 -6.47
CA ASN A 144 -49.31 22.62 -6.91
C ASN A 144 -48.00 23.08 -6.24
N ALA A 145 -47.47 24.23 -6.65
CA ALA A 145 -46.23 24.79 -6.11
C ALA A 145 -46.36 25.25 -4.65
N ASP A 146 -47.47 25.91 -4.29
CA ASP A 146 -47.72 26.43 -2.93
C ASP A 146 -47.68 25.31 -1.88
N GLU A 147 -48.23 24.13 -2.19
CA GLU A 147 -48.13 22.93 -1.35
C GLU A 147 -46.69 22.46 -1.17
N ALA A 148 -45.89 22.44 -2.23
CA ALA A 148 -44.48 22.04 -2.18
C ALA A 148 -43.64 23.01 -1.33
N ILE A 149 -43.80 24.32 -1.56
CA ILE A 149 -43.13 25.40 -0.83
C ILE A 149 -43.51 25.35 0.65
N LYS A 150 -44.79 25.17 0.96
CA LYS A 150 -45.27 25.07 2.35
C LYS A 150 -44.79 23.79 3.07
N ALA A 151 -44.62 22.69 2.35
CA ALA A 151 -44.20 21.41 2.93
C ALA A 151 -42.68 21.32 3.15
N LEU A 152 -41.89 21.81 2.21
CA LEU A 152 -40.42 21.72 2.22
C LEU A 152 -39.76 22.95 2.88
N GLY A 153 -40.42 24.11 2.79
CA GLY A 153 -39.86 25.39 3.22
C GLY A 153 -38.75 25.90 2.29
N ALA A 154 -38.14 27.03 2.68
CA ALA A 154 -36.92 27.50 2.05
C ALA A 154 -35.71 26.70 2.54
N ALA A 155 -34.80 26.35 1.62
CA ALA A 155 -33.53 25.73 1.97
C ALA A 155 -32.76 26.62 2.96
N LYS A 156 -32.24 26.01 4.04
CA LYS A 156 -31.40 26.69 5.02
C LYS A 156 -29.96 26.34 4.73
N ASP A 157 -29.10 27.36 4.77
CA ASP A 157 -27.65 27.16 4.90
C ASP A 157 -27.39 26.44 6.23
N ASP A 158 -26.93 25.19 6.13
CA ASP A 158 -26.58 24.33 7.25
C ASP A 158 -25.10 24.48 7.67
N GLY A 159 -24.35 25.33 6.97
CA GLY A 159 -22.91 25.52 7.17
C GLY A 159 -22.06 24.37 6.60
N SER A 160 -22.63 23.50 5.78
CA SER A 160 -21.89 22.42 5.12
C SER A 160 -20.93 22.94 4.04
N ILE A 161 -19.92 22.13 3.75
CA ILE A 161 -18.89 22.40 2.77
C ILE A 161 -19.38 21.84 1.43
N SER A 162 -19.76 22.72 0.50
CA SER A 162 -20.07 22.33 -0.88
C SER A 162 -18.79 21.97 -1.64
N PHE A 163 -18.76 20.79 -2.25
CA PHE A 163 -17.70 20.33 -3.16
C PHE A 163 -18.30 19.47 -4.27
N LEU A 164 -18.36 20.02 -5.49
CA LEU A 164 -19.16 19.47 -6.59
C LEU A 164 -18.61 18.14 -7.13
N LYS A 165 -19.46 17.27 -7.68
CA LYS A 165 -19.02 16.01 -8.28
C LYS A 165 -18.03 16.22 -9.43
N GLU A 166 -18.24 17.25 -10.26
CA GLU A 166 -17.31 17.57 -11.34
C GLU A 166 -16.02 18.27 -10.85
N GLN A 167 -15.93 18.65 -9.56
CA GLN A 167 -14.66 19.01 -8.93
C GLN A 167 -13.94 17.76 -8.42
N ALA A 168 -14.67 16.86 -7.74
CA ALA A 168 -14.16 15.57 -7.26
C ALA A 168 -13.59 14.71 -8.40
N TRP A 169 -14.34 14.54 -9.49
CA TRP A 169 -13.95 13.75 -10.67
C TRP A 169 -12.75 14.31 -11.46
N LYS A 170 -12.26 15.52 -11.15
CA LYS A 170 -11.05 16.11 -11.75
C LYS A 170 -9.77 15.79 -10.97
N ILE A 171 -9.88 15.17 -9.80
CA ILE A 171 -8.76 14.75 -8.95
C ILE A 171 -8.87 13.26 -8.63
N ASP A 172 -7.86 12.69 -7.97
CA ASP A 172 -8.03 11.43 -7.26
C ASP A 172 -8.85 11.72 -5.99
N PHE A 173 -10.13 11.36 -6.03
CA PHE A 173 -11.08 11.54 -4.94
C PHE A 173 -11.66 10.18 -4.57
N GLN A 174 -11.63 9.82 -3.30
CA GLN A 174 -12.12 8.52 -2.83
C GLN A 174 -12.83 8.69 -1.50
N THR A 175 -13.82 7.86 -1.25
CA THR A 175 -14.55 7.80 0.03
C THR A 175 -14.57 6.37 0.56
N ALA A 176 -14.81 6.23 1.85
CA ALA A 176 -15.05 4.93 2.48
C ALA A 176 -16.04 5.09 3.64
N ALA A 177 -16.91 4.09 3.83
CA ALA A 177 -17.74 4.04 5.02
C ALA A 177 -16.90 3.71 6.27
N ALA A 178 -17.30 4.27 7.40
CA ALA A 178 -16.85 3.83 8.71
C ALA A 178 -17.37 2.41 8.98
N VAL A 179 -16.48 1.47 9.19
CA VAL A 179 -16.81 0.04 9.35
C VAL A 179 -16.51 -0.45 10.75
N ASN A 180 -17.22 -1.48 11.20
CA ASN A 180 -16.90 -2.16 12.43
C ASN A 180 -15.82 -3.21 12.17
N GLY A 181 -14.64 -3.08 12.76
CA GLY A 181 -13.47 -3.87 12.39
C GLY A 181 -12.54 -4.21 13.54
N LYS A 182 -11.67 -5.21 13.30
CA LYS A 182 -10.71 -5.70 14.29
C LYS A 182 -9.47 -4.81 14.31
N ILE A 183 -9.20 -4.19 15.45
CA ILE A 183 -7.98 -3.40 15.65
C ILE A 183 -7.16 -3.91 16.84
N TYR A 184 -5.84 -3.74 16.74
CA TYR A 184 -4.84 -4.26 17.68
C TYR A 184 -4.05 -3.11 18.31
N ASP A 185 -3.44 -3.35 19.46
CA ASP A 185 -2.42 -2.43 19.98
C ASP A 185 -1.17 -2.53 19.11
N VAL A 186 -0.43 -1.44 18.91
CA VAL A 186 0.68 -1.42 17.96
C VAL A 186 1.94 -0.81 18.56
N ILE A 187 3.03 -1.57 18.48
CA ILE A 187 4.38 -1.08 18.79
C ILE A 187 4.95 -0.48 17.50
N ASN A 188 5.05 0.86 17.46
CA ASN A 188 5.78 1.57 16.43
C ASN A 188 7.29 1.45 16.68
N THR A 189 8.04 1.05 15.67
CA THR A 189 9.50 0.89 15.73
C THR A 189 10.10 0.96 14.31
N SER A 190 11.40 0.76 14.18
CA SER A 190 12.10 0.61 12.90
C SER A 190 12.60 -0.82 12.73
N GLY A 191 12.88 -1.19 11.47
CA GLY A 191 13.48 -2.46 11.12
C GLY A 191 14.54 -2.31 10.05
N VAL A 192 15.47 -3.25 10.01
CA VAL A 192 16.54 -3.35 9.02
C VAL A 192 16.28 -4.57 8.15
N TRP A 193 16.37 -4.41 6.84
CA TRP A 193 16.31 -5.54 5.92
C TRP A 193 17.59 -6.36 5.97
N MET A 194 17.44 -7.65 6.26
CA MET A 194 18.50 -8.65 6.26
C MET A 194 18.29 -9.66 5.13
N PRO A 195 19.38 -10.25 4.60
CA PRO A 195 19.28 -11.39 3.71
C PRO A 195 18.61 -12.56 4.44
N SER A 196 17.78 -13.32 3.73
CA SER A 196 17.30 -14.61 4.25
C SER A 196 18.48 -15.58 4.43
N PRO A 197 18.51 -16.40 5.50
CA PRO A 197 19.53 -17.42 5.68
C PRO A 197 19.62 -18.35 4.45
N GLY A 198 20.80 -18.39 3.81
CA GLY A 198 21.05 -19.15 2.58
C GLY A 198 20.88 -18.36 1.27
N SER A 199 20.25 -17.18 1.30
CA SER A 199 20.21 -16.25 0.16
C SER A 199 21.54 -15.53 -0.09
N VAL A 200 22.46 -15.57 0.88
CA VAL A 200 23.81 -15.00 0.79
C VAL A 200 24.85 -16.08 1.10
N LYS A 201 25.92 -16.15 0.31
CA LYS A 201 27.00 -17.12 0.51
C LYS A 201 28.37 -16.51 0.19
N THR A 202 29.25 -16.49 1.19
CA THR A 202 30.66 -16.12 1.05
C THR A 202 31.47 -17.32 0.56
N MET A 203 32.30 -17.10 -0.44
CA MET A 203 33.21 -18.08 -1.01
C MET A 203 34.63 -17.82 -0.53
N ALA A 204 35.24 -18.84 0.07
CA ALA A 204 36.59 -18.81 0.62
C ALA A 204 37.61 -19.57 -0.25
N ALA A 205 38.88 -19.23 -0.12
CA ALA A 205 39.98 -19.85 -0.84
C ALA A 205 40.10 -21.35 -0.46
N LYS A 206 40.14 -22.23 -1.48
CA LYS A 206 40.21 -23.70 -1.31
C LYS A 206 41.64 -24.25 -1.28
N SER A 207 42.61 -23.36 -1.41
CA SER A 207 44.06 -23.59 -1.43
C SER A 207 44.74 -22.23 -1.33
N ASN A 208 46.02 -22.24 -0.98
CA ASN A 208 46.85 -21.04 -1.07
C ASN A 208 47.12 -20.70 -2.54
N GLY A 209 47.27 -19.40 -2.86
CA GLY A 209 47.55 -18.97 -4.23
C GLY A 209 47.41 -17.47 -4.44
N VAL A 210 47.71 -17.04 -5.67
CA VAL A 210 47.45 -15.69 -6.18
C VAL A 210 46.05 -15.65 -6.80
N VAL A 211 45.31 -14.59 -6.52
CA VAL A 211 43.96 -14.31 -7.00
C VAL A 211 44.01 -13.80 -8.44
N ASP A 212 43.27 -14.45 -9.34
CA ASP A 212 43.04 -14.04 -10.72
C ASP A 212 41.53 -13.92 -11.00
N PHE A 213 41.07 -12.75 -11.42
CA PHE A 213 39.66 -12.45 -11.67
C PHE A 213 39.27 -12.87 -13.09
N ALA A 214 38.40 -13.89 -13.18
CA ALA A 214 37.90 -14.40 -14.45
C ALA A 214 36.85 -13.48 -15.13
N VAL A 215 36.39 -12.45 -14.42
CA VAL A 215 35.44 -11.44 -14.91
C VAL A 215 36.12 -10.08 -14.90
N SER A 216 36.26 -9.47 -16.07
CA SER A 216 36.73 -8.08 -16.20
C SER A 216 35.78 -7.14 -15.45
N ASN A 217 36.33 -6.30 -14.57
CA ASN A 217 35.58 -5.34 -13.74
C ASN A 217 34.57 -6.01 -12.79
N LEU A 218 34.98 -7.07 -12.08
CA LEU A 218 34.20 -7.63 -10.98
C LEU A 218 34.05 -6.57 -9.86
N THR A 219 32.87 -5.98 -9.73
CA THR A 219 32.51 -5.03 -8.65
C THR A 219 31.32 -5.52 -7.84
N GLU A 220 31.09 -4.93 -6.67
CA GLU A 220 29.81 -5.08 -5.97
C GLU A 220 28.64 -4.65 -6.88
N GLY A 221 27.49 -5.32 -6.73
CA GLY A 221 26.33 -5.18 -7.61
C GLY A 221 26.43 -5.95 -8.94
N THR A 222 27.59 -6.51 -9.31
CA THR A 222 27.73 -7.29 -10.57
C THR A 222 26.78 -8.50 -10.57
N PRO A 223 25.92 -8.66 -11.57
CA PRO A 223 25.04 -9.82 -11.68
C PRO A 223 25.83 -11.08 -12.08
N VAL A 224 25.50 -12.22 -11.47
CA VAL A 224 26.16 -13.51 -11.71
C VAL A 224 25.14 -14.62 -11.91
N LYS A 225 25.48 -15.58 -12.77
CA LYS A 225 24.71 -16.82 -12.98
C LYS A 225 25.31 -17.97 -12.19
N LYS A 226 24.50 -18.95 -11.81
CA LYS A 226 24.96 -20.19 -11.20
C LYS A 226 26.09 -20.82 -12.03
N ASP A 227 27.11 -21.32 -11.33
CA ASP A 227 28.31 -21.96 -11.87
C ASP A 227 29.21 -21.06 -12.74
N GLN A 228 28.90 -19.76 -12.88
CA GLN A 228 29.78 -18.76 -13.50
C GLN A 228 31.12 -18.67 -12.75
N LEU A 229 32.23 -18.68 -13.48
CA LEU A 229 33.57 -18.52 -12.92
C LEU A 229 33.76 -17.06 -12.49
N LEU A 230 34.20 -16.85 -11.25
CA LEU A 230 34.44 -15.52 -10.68
C LEU A 230 35.93 -15.28 -10.45
N ILE A 231 36.57 -16.23 -9.75
CA ILE A 231 37.97 -16.14 -9.32
C ILE A 231 38.64 -17.49 -9.58
N ASN A 232 39.88 -17.43 -10.08
CA ASN A 232 40.84 -18.53 -10.09
C ASN A 232 41.89 -18.26 -9.01
N VAL A 233 42.25 -19.26 -8.22
CA VAL A 233 43.32 -19.15 -7.21
C VAL A 233 44.48 -20.01 -7.70
N SER A 234 45.47 -19.37 -8.34
CA SER A 234 46.62 -20.03 -8.96
C SER A 234 47.75 -20.18 -7.96
N SER A 235 48.29 -21.40 -7.81
CA SER A 235 49.51 -21.61 -7.00
C SER A 235 50.77 -21.61 -7.86
N GLN A 236 50.68 -21.33 -9.15
CA GLN A 236 51.78 -21.47 -10.09
C GLN A 236 52.85 -20.38 -9.84
N GLY A 237 54.13 -20.77 -9.94
CA GLY A 237 55.25 -19.87 -9.65
C GLY A 237 55.56 -19.66 -8.15
N LEU A 238 54.72 -20.12 -7.23
CA LEU A 238 55.02 -20.06 -5.79
C LEU A 238 56.15 -21.03 -5.41
N ALA A 239 57.09 -20.55 -4.60
CA ALA A 239 58.22 -21.32 -4.08
C ALA A 239 57.85 -22.26 -2.91
N SER A 240 56.75 -21.96 -2.20
CA SER A 240 56.15 -22.76 -1.13
C SER A 240 54.64 -22.84 -1.32
N ASN A 241 53.98 -23.81 -0.68
CA ASN A 241 52.51 -24.03 -0.76
C ASN A 241 51.97 -24.17 -2.19
N ASN A 242 52.80 -24.67 -3.11
CA ASN A 242 52.46 -24.80 -4.52
C ASN A 242 51.69 -26.11 -4.77
N LEU A 243 50.37 -25.99 -4.81
CA LEU A 243 49.42 -27.07 -5.05
C LEU A 243 49.76 -27.94 -6.28
N SER A 244 50.30 -27.36 -7.35
CA SER A 244 50.70 -28.14 -8.54
C SER A 244 51.83 -29.14 -8.23
N ILE A 245 52.79 -28.75 -7.38
CA ILE A 245 53.89 -29.61 -6.91
C ILE A 245 53.36 -30.68 -5.95
N GLU A 246 52.44 -30.32 -5.06
CA GLU A 246 51.81 -31.26 -4.13
C GLU A 246 50.98 -32.33 -4.85
N ILE A 247 50.22 -31.94 -5.88
CA ILE A 247 49.48 -32.86 -6.74
C ILE A 247 50.42 -33.78 -7.51
N ALA A 248 51.52 -33.25 -8.08
CA ALA A 248 52.52 -34.07 -8.77
C ALA A 248 53.17 -35.11 -7.83
N LYS A 249 53.50 -34.71 -6.60
CA LYS A 249 54.03 -35.61 -5.56
C LYS A 249 53.01 -36.68 -5.16
N ALA A 250 51.77 -36.29 -4.86
CA ALA A 250 50.70 -37.20 -4.49
C ALA A 250 50.35 -38.19 -5.61
N ARG A 251 50.36 -37.72 -6.87
CA ARG A 251 50.19 -38.57 -8.06
C ARG A 251 51.27 -39.63 -8.16
N SER A 252 52.55 -39.24 -8.01
CA SER A 252 53.67 -40.18 -8.05
C SER A 252 53.56 -41.25 -6.95
N SER A 253 53.24 -40.85 -5.71
CA SER A 253 52.98 -41.80 -4.61
C SER A 253 51.79 -42.73 -4.88
N PHE A 254 50.73 -42.23 -5.50
CA PHE A 254 49.58 -43.04 -5.91
C PHE A 254 49.94 -44.05 -7.01
N GLU A 255 50.66 -43.64 -8.05
CA GLU A 255 51.09 -44.51 -9.16
C GLU A 255 52.06 -45.61 -8.66
N GLN A 256 52.95 -45.28 -7.72
CA GLN A 256 53.80 -46.27 -7.03
C GLN A 256 52.98 -47.27 -6.22
N ALA A 257 52.10 -46.79 -5.31
CA ALA A 257 51.30 -47.65 -4.44
C ALA A 257 50.30 -48.51 -5.23
N LYS A 258 49.76 -47.99 -6.34
CA LYS A 258 48.93 -48.75 -7.29
C LYS A 258 49.71 -49.91 -7.91
N SER A 259 50.92 -49.62 -8.41
CA SER A 259 51.78 -50.64 -9.01
C SER A 259 52.18 -51.74 -8.02
N GLU A 260 52.35 -51.40 -6.74
CA GLU A 260 52.62 -52.38 -5.68
C GLU A 260 51.38 -53.21 -5.33
N TYR A 261 50.21 -52.57 -5.22
CA TYR A 261 48.93 -53.24 -4.99
C TYR A 261 48.60 -54.23 -6.10
N GLU A 262 48.72 -53.84 -7.37
CA GLU A 262 48.44 -54.72 -8.51
C GLU A 262 49.34 -55.97 -8.51
N ARG A 263 50.64 -55.83 -8.22
CA ARG A 263 51.57 -56.97 -8.08
C ARG A 263 51.22 -57.85 -6.87
N LYS A 264 50.98 -57.27 -5.69
CA LYS A 264 50.68 -58.02 -4.47
C LYS A 264 49.31 -58.71 -4.53
N LYS A 265 48.34 -58.13 -5.23
CA LYS A 265 47.03 -58.74 -5.51
C LYS A 265 47.18 -60.05 -6.28
N GLN A 266 47.91 -60.04 -7.40
CA GLN A 266 48.17 -61.26 -8.19
C GLN A 266 48.86 -62.36 -7.37
N LEU A 267 49.84 -61.99 -6.54
CA LEU A 267 50.53 -62.93 -5.65
C LEU A 267 49.61 -63.46 -4.55
N TYR A 268 48.69 -62.65 -4.02
CA TYR A 268 47.73 -63.06 -2.99
C TYR A 268 46.65 -63.99 -3.56
N GLU A 269 46.10 -63.67 -4.74
CA GLU A 269 45.17 -64.53 -5.49
C GLU A 269 45.82 -65.88 -5.84
N SER A 270 47.13 -65.88 -6.13
CA SER A 270 47.96 -67.08 -6.33
C SER A 270 48.37 -67.79 -5.02
N LYS A 271 47.95 -67.30 -3.85
CA LYS A 271 48.27 -67.80 -2.50
C LYS A 271 49.77 -67.80 -2.13
N ILE A 272 50.56 -66.93 -2.76
CA ILE A 272 52.02 -66.82 -2.57
C ILE A 272 52.38 -65.90 -1.39
N VAL A 273 51.57 -64.87 -1.10
CA VAL A 273 51.81 -63.92 -0.01
C VAL A 273 50.74 -64.00 1.09
N PRO A 274 51.08 -63.74 2.37
CA PRO A 274 50.10 -63.74 3.46
C PRO A 274 49.05 -62.63 3.32
N LYS A 275 47.81 -62.89 3.79
CA LYS A 275 46.69 -61.93 3.78
C LYS A 275 47.05 -60.58 4.40
N ALA A 276 47.71 -60.58 5.56
CA ALA A 276 48.11 -59.37 6.26
C ALA A 276 49.13 -58.51 5.47
N GLU A 277 49.95 -59.13 4.61
CA GLU A 277 50.88 -58.39 3.74
C GLU A 277 50.13 -57.71 2.59
N PHE A 278 49.14 -58.39 2.00
CA PHE A 278 48.26 -57.81 0.99
C PHE A 278 47.41 -56.66 1.55
N GLU A 279 46.76 -56.86 2.70
CA GLU A 279 45.93 -55.84 3.37
C GLU A 279 46.72 -54.55 3.69
N LYS A 280 48.00 -54.68 4.07
CA LYS A 280 48.89 -53.54 4.29
C LYS A 280 49.10 -52.72 3.01
N VAL A 281 49.31 -53.39 1.87
CA VAL A 281 49.52 -52.71 0.58
C VAL A 281 48.21 -52.14 0.03
N GLU A 282 47.08 -52.82 0.24
CA GLU A 282 45.74 -52.29 -0.06
C GLU A 282 45.44 -51.00 0.73
N SER A 283 45.75 -50.99 2.03
CA SER A 283 45.64 -49.79 2.87
C SER A 283 46.51 -48.64 2.34
N ASN A 284 47.78 -48.91 2.03
CA ASN A 284 48.70 -47.91 1.46
C ASN A 284 48.20 -47.33 0.12
N PHE A 285 47.69 -48.20 -0.77
CA PHE A 285 47.08 -47.78 -2.03
C PHE A 285 45.86 -46.88 -1.81
N ASN A 286 44.96 -47.26 -0.90
CA ASN A 286 43.77 -46.48 -0.58
C ASN A 286 44.13 -45.11 0.02
N ILE A 287 45.12 -45.04 0.92
CA ILE A 287 45.63 -43.77 1.48
C ILE A 287 46.22 -42.88 0.38
N ALA A 288 47.10 -43.41 -0.47
CA ALA A 288 47.73 -42.65 -1.55
C ALA A 288 46.70 -42.16 -2.58
N ARG A 289 45.71 -43.01 -2.90
CA ARG A 289 44.58 -42.66 -3.77
C ARG A 289 43.75 -41.52 -3.20
N SER A 290 43.32 -41.64 -1.94
CA SER A 290 42.51 -40.61 -1.28
C SER A 290 43.25 -39.27 -1.19
N ASN A 291 44.55 -39.29 -0.89
CA ASN A 291 45.37 -38.08 -0.87
C ASN A 291 45.47 -37.41 -2.24
N TYR A 292 45.79 -38.16 -3.30
CA TYR A 292 45.84 -37.63 -4.67
C TYR A 292 44.48 -37.08 -5.13
N GLN A 293 43.39 -37.83 -4.89
CA GLN A 293 42.04 -37.39 -5.24
C GLN A 293 41.61 -36.14 -4.47
N GLY A 294 41.94 -36.03 -3.18
CA GLY A 294 41.62 -34.86 -2.37
C GLY A 294 42.36 -33.58 -2.81
N LEU A 295 43.64 -33.69 -3.18
CA LEU A 295 44.43 -32.56 -3.67
C LEU A 295 44.02 -32.12 -5.08
N ALA A 296 43.76 -33.08 -5.99
CA ALA A 296 43.33 -32.80 -7.36
C ALA A 296 41.86 -32.34 -7.47
N ALA A 297 41.03 -32.53 -6.45
CA ALA A 297 39.61 -32.16 -6.48
C ALA A 297 39.42 -30.63 -6.63
N GLY A 298 38.66 -30.25 -7.68
CA GLY A 298 38.30 -28.85 -7.95
C GLY A 298 39.43 -28.00 -8.52
N VAL A 299 40.54 -28.61 -8.94
CA VAL A 299 41.61 -27.96 -9.72
C VAL A 299 41.24 -27.98 -11.20
N ALA A 300 41.37 -26.84 -11.88
CA ALA A 300 41.10 -26.72 -13.30
C ALA A 300 41.99 -25.63 -13.90
N GLY A 301 42.84 -26.01 -14.86
CA GLY A 301 43.92 -25.16 -15.33
C GLY A 301 45.10 -25.16 -14.34
N ASP A 302 45.54 -23.97 -13.96
CA ASP A 302 46.68 -23.69 -13.06
C ASP A 302 46.28 -23.50 -11.59
N GLY A 303 44.98 -23.46 -11.28
CA GLY A 303 44.46 -23.10 -9.96
C GLY A 303 43.18 -23.82 -9.53
N LYS A 304 42.69 -23.44 -8.34
CA LYS A 304 41.36 -23.83 -7.86
C LYS A 304 40.34 -22.77 -8.22
N GLN A 305 39.26 -23.20 -8.86
CA GLN A 305 38.21 -22.30 -9.34
C GLN A 305 37.11 -22.04 -8.31
N ILE A 306 36.67 -20.79 -8.29
CA ILE A 306 35.61 -20.26 -7.45
C ILE A 306 34.48 -19.79 -8.37
N ARG A 307 33.32 -20.43 -8.20
CA ARG A 307 32.14 -20.25 -9.04
C ARG A 307 30.95 -19.77 -8.21
N ALA A 308 30.09 -18.98 -8.82
CA ALA A 308 28.86 -18.50 -8.20
C ALA A 308 27.95 -19.69 -7.82
N PRO A 309 27.47 -19.78 -6.57
CA PRO A 309 26.71 -20.95 -6.09
C PRO A 309 25.26 -21.00 -6.60
N PHE A 310 24.73 -19.87 -7.06
CA PHE A 310 23.37 -19.66 -7.56
C PHE A 310 23.33 -18.38 -8.41
N ASP A 311 22.20 -18.14 -9.10
CA ASP A 311 21.94 -16.88 -9.79
C ASP A 311 21.71 -15.75 -8.78
N GLY A 312 22.35 -14.59 -8.97
CA GLY A 312 22.36 -13.52 -7.97
C GLY A 312 23.24 -12.33 -8.36
N TYR A 313 23.80 -11.65 -7.37
CA TYR A 313 24.74 -10.53 -7.55
C TYR A 313 25.85 -10.57 -6.50
N ILE A 314 26.99 -9.91 -6.78
CA ILE A 314 28.09 -9.76 -5.83
C ILE A 314 27.69 -8.75 -4.74
N THR A 315 27.74 -9.16 -3.47
CA THR A 315 27.42 -8.28 -2.31
C THR A 315 28.66 -7.73 -1.60
N ALA A 316 29.81 -8.40 -1.72
CA ALA A 316 31.08 -7.96 -1.14
C ALA A 316 32.27 -8.60 -1.87
N ILE A 317 33.36 -7.85 -2.00
CA ILE A 317 34.66 -8.34 -2.51
C ILE A 317 35.74 -8.00 -1.48
N ASN A 318 36.42 -9.03 -0.96
CA ASN A 318 37.39 -8.91 0.14
C ASN A 318 38.86 -9.07 -0.30
N VAL A 319 39.10 -9.21 -1.60
CA VAL A 319 40.44 -9.41 -2.21
C VAL A 319 40.55 -8.64 -3.52
N ALA A 320 41.76 -8.21 -3.86
CA ALA A 320 42.10 -7.61 -5.16
C ALA A 320 42.66 -8.64 -6.14
N ASN A 321 42.61 -8.30 -7.43
CA ASN A 321 43.27 -9.08 -8.48
C ASN A 321 44.80 -9.00 -8.31
N GLY A 322 45.47 -10.15 -8.19
CA GLY A 322 46.89 -10.25 -7.88
C GLY A 322 47.22 -10.41 -6.39
N ASP A 323 46.25 -10.37 -5.48
CA ASP A 323 46.49 -10.65 -4.06
C ASP A 323 46.89 -12.11 -3.82
N TYR A 324 47.77 -12.34 -2.85
CA TYR A 324 48.00 -13.68 -2.31
C TYR A 324 46.98 -13.98 -1.20
N VAL A 325 46.36 -15.17 -1.26
CA VAL A 325 45.40 -15.67 -0.27
C VAL A 325 45.84 -17.01 0.31
N ASP A 326 45.62 -17.18 1.61
CA ASP A 326 45.72 -18.47 2.29
C ASP A 326 44.39 -19.23 2.26
N GLN A 327 44.45 -20.55 2.34
CA GLN A 327 43.27 -21.41 2.42
C GLN A 327 42.35 -20.99 3.58
N GLY A 328 41.06 -20.79 3.27
CA GLY A 328 40.05 -20.30 4.21
C GLY A 328 39.83 -18.78 4.19
N ALA A 329 40.69 -17.99 3.55
CA ALA A 329 40.46 -16.56 3.37
C ALA A 329 39.16 -16.31 2.59
N ALA A 330 38.29 -15.43 3.09
CA ALA A 330 37.06 -15.04 2.42
C ALA A 330 37.39 -14.10 1.24
N MET A 331 36.87 -14.39 0.04
CA MET A 331 37.22 -13.63 -1.18
C MET A 331 36.04 -12.85 -1.76
N VAL A 332 34.91 -13.51 -1.98
CA VAL A 332 33.74 -12.90 -2.65
C VAL A 332 32.45 -13.43 -2.05
N THR A 333 31.44 -12.57 -1.93
CA THR A 333 30.11 -12.94 -1.42
C THR A 333 29.05 -12.72 -2.50
N VAL A 334 28.16 -13.70 -2.67
CA VAL A 334 27.06 -13.66 -3.65
C VAL A 334 25.72 -13.67 -2.90
N GLY A 335 24.79 -12.79 -3.27
CA GLY A 335 23.45 -12.63 -2.70
C GLY A 335 22.31 -12.75 -3.70
N THR A 336 21.06 -12.84 -3.20
CA THR A 336 19.82 -12.90 -4.02
C THR A 336 18.74 -12.00 -3.44
N LEU A 337 17.90 -11.40 -4.30
CA LEU A 337 16.82 -10.47 -3.88
C LEU A 337 15.54 -11.14 -3.34
N ARG A 338 15.35 -12.45 -3.60
CA ARG A 338 14.04 -13.14 -3.59
C ARG A 338 13.39 -13.45 -2.23
N SER A 339 14.06 -13.22 -1.11
CA SER A 339 13.46 -13.38 0.22
C SER A 339 14.28 -12.65 1.26
N ARG A 340 13.59 -11.96 2.17
CA ARG A 340 14.23 -11.13 3.18
C ARG A 340 13.73 -11.45 4.58
N VAL A 341 14.59 -11.16 5.54
CA VAL A 341 14.23 -11.12 6.94
C VAL A 341 14.22 -9.65 7.37
N LEU A 342 13.09 -9.17 7.86
CA LEU A 342 13.00 -7.88 8.52
C LEU A 342 13.39 -8.07 9.98
N LYS A 343 14.52 -7.48 10.40
CA LYS A 343 14.93 -7.44 11.81
C LYS A 343 14.50 -6.12 12.41
N THR A 344 13.51 -6.15 13.28
CA THR A 344 13.09 -4.98 14.08
C THR A 344 13.58 -5.11 15.53
N GLN A 345 13.60 -4.00 16.26
CA GLN A 345 14.06 -3.95 17.65
C GLN A 345 13.01 -3.29 18.54
N ILE A 346 12.75 -3.87 19.71
CA ILE A 346 11.76 -3.38 20.67
C ILE A 346 12.36 -3.23 22.07
N ALA A 347 11.79 -2.33 22.87
CA ALA A 347 12.16 -2.20 24.27
C ALA A 347 11.85 -3.50 25.05
N PRO A 348 12.68 -3.90 26.03
CA PRO A 348 12.49 -5.13 26.80
C PRO A 348 11.12 -5.26 27.48
N SER A 349 10.49 -4.13 27.83
CA SER A 349 9.12 -4.07 28.39
C SER A 349 8.06 -4.72 27.51
N TYR A 350 8.24 -4.72 26.18
CA TYR A 350 7.34 -5.39 25.24
C TYR A 350 7.68 -6.87 25.02
N GLY A 351 8.94 -7.28 25.26
CA GLY A 351 9.41 -8.63 24.94
C GLY A 351 8.63 -9.73 25.65
N LEU A 352 8.20 -9.48 26.89
CA LEU A 352 7.40 -10.43 27.68
C LEU A 352 5.99 -10.64 27.12
N THR A 353 5.44 -9.69 26.35
CA THR A 353 4.08 -9.79 25.80
C THR A 353 4.07 -10.21 24.33
N MET A 354 5.23 -10.36 23.68
CA MET A 354 5.37 -10.72 22.25
C MET A 354 4.80 -12.09 21.87
N GLU A 355 4.48 -12.96 22.82
CA GLU A 355 3.67 -14.16 22.58
C GLU A 355 2.25 -13.82 22.07
N ASN A 356 1.77 -12.61 22.34
CA ASN A 356 0.50 -12.07 21.85
C ASN A 356 0.65 -11.26 20.55
N ALA A 357 1.80 -11.34 19.86
CA ALA A 357 2.00 -10.64 18.59
C ALA A 357 1.16 -11.27 17.48
N GLN A 358 0.31 -10.45 16.84
CA GLN A 358 -0.70 -10.89 15.87
C GLN A 358 -0.22 -10.74 14.42
N GLY A 359 0.77 -9.89 14.18
CA GLY A 359 1.34 -9.66 12.85
C GLY A 359 2.35 -8.52 12.85
N ILE A 360 3.02 -8.35 11.70
CA ILE A 360 3.99 -7.28 11.48
C ILE A 360 3.66 -6.58 10.17
N TRP A 361 3.48 -5.27 10.27
CA TRP A 361 3.35 -4.35 9.15
C TRP A 361 4.67 -3.61 8.96
N TYR A 362 5.03 -3.31 7.73
CA TYR A 362 6.22 -2.54 7.38
C TYR A 362 5.88 -1.55 6.28
N GLN A 363 6.69 -0.49 6.17
CA GLN A 363 6.51 0.53 5.16
C GLN A 363 7.32 0.20 3.89
N THR A 364 6.70 0.31 2.71
CA THR A 364 7.37 0.17 1.40
C THR A 364 8.01 1.48 0.95
N LYS A 365 8.79 1.44 -0.15
CA LYS A 365 9.57 2.60 -0.65
C LYS A 365 8.72 3.83 -1.05
N ASP A 366 7.45 3.58 -1.36
CA ASP A 366 6.39 4.52 -1.71
C ASP A 366 5.57 4.99 -0.50
N GLY A 367 5.96 4.60 0.72
CA GLY A 367 5.34 5.05 1.96
C GLY A 367 4.08 4.27 2.38
N GLN A 368 3.63 3.28 1.61
CA GLN A 368 2.47 2.46 1.97
C GLN A 368 2.80 1.43 3.06
N TRP A 369 1.82 1.13 3.91
CA TRP A 369 1.92 0.05 4.91
C TRP A 369 1.49 -1.28 4.30
N ARG A 370 2.29 -2.34 4.49
CA ARG A 370 1.95 -3.71 4.09
C ARG A 370 2.07 -4.67 5.25
N ASN A 371 1.10 -5.57 5.37
CA ASN A 371 1.15 -6.70 6.30
C ASN A 371 2.04 -7.82 5.74
N ALA A 372 3.08 -8.23 6.47
CA ALA A 372 3.95 -9.34 6.07
C ALA A 372 3.18 -10.66 5.89
N ALA A 373 2.07 -10.87 6.60
CA ALA A 373 1.25 -12.07 6.46
C ALA A 373 0.54 -12.16 5.10
N SER A 374 0.28 -11.03 4.42
CA SER A 374 -0.42 -11.00 3.12
C SER A 374 0.38 -11.69 2.01
N SER A 375 1.71 -11.75 2.11
CA SER A 375 2.58 -12.54 1.22
C SER A 375 2.98 -13.91 1.81
N GLY A 376 2.36 -14.34 2.91
CA GLY A 376 2.75 -15.57 3.63
C GLY A 376 4.05 -15.41 4.44
N GLY A 377 4.41 -14.18 4.80
CA GLY A 377 5.42 -13.88 5.81
C GLY A 377 4.94 -14.22 7.23
N LEU A 378 5.87 -14.32 8.16
CA LEU A 378 5.59 -14.65 9.57
C LEU A 378 6.72 -14.20 10.50
N ILE A 379 6.42 -14.06 11.79
CA ILE A 379 7.45 -13.88 12.83
C ILE A 379 8.24 -15.19 12.96
N LEU A 380 9.54 -15.15 12.63
CA LEU A 380 10.45 -16.30 12.68
C LEU A 380 10.96 -16.55 14.10
N SER A 381 11.37 -15.49 14.80
CA SER A 381 11.96 -15.59 16.13
C SER A 381 11.98 -14.25 16.86
N ILE A 382 12.07 -14.32 18.18
CA ILE A 382 12.25 -13.20 19.09
C ILE A 382 13.48 -13.54 19.95
N ALA A 383 14.45 -12.63 20.01
CA ALA A 383 15.64 -12.80 20.84
C ALA A 383 15.25 -12.84 22.33
N LYS A 384 16.00 -13.60 23.13
CA LYS A 384 15.73 -13.77 24.58
C LYS A 384 16.79 -13.13 25.48
N ASP A 385 17.82 -12.58 24.87
CA ASP A 385 18.95 -11.90 25.47
C ASP A 385 18.99 -10.42 25.06
N VAL A 386 19.45 -9.59 25.99
CA VAL A 386 19.86 -8.20 25.79
C VAL A 386 21.14 -7.96 26.56
N ASP A 387 21.97 -7.02 26.10
CA ASP A 387 23.23 -6.66 26.75
C ASP A 387 23.43 -5.13 26.75
N ASN A 388 24.43 -4.63 27.47
CA ASN A 388 24.66 -3.19 27.60
C ASN A 388 24.92 -2.46 26.26
N ASN A 389 25.42 -3.16 25.24
CA ASN A 389 25.64 -2.61 23.91
C ASN A 389 24.44 -2.85 22.98
N ARG A 390 23.54 -3.77 23.34
CA ARG A 390 22.32 -4.13 22.60
C ARG A 390 21.13 -4.26 23.57
N PRO A 391 20.64 -3.14 24.14
CA PRO A 391 19.58 -3.16 25.16
C PRO A 391 18.16 -3.41 24.61
N LEU A 392 18.02 -3.65 23.30
CA LEU A 392 16.74 -3.87 22.62
C LEU A 392 16.62 -5.31 22.15
N ILE A 393 15.45 -5.91 22.38
CA ILE A 393 15.11 -7.26 21.92
C ILE A 393 14.93 -7.22 20.40
N SER A 394 15.60 -8.12 19.69
CA SER A 394 15.44 -8.26 18.23
C SER A 394 14.29 -9.20 17.90
N VAL A 395 13.41 -8.79 16.98
CA VAL A 395 12.34 -9.61 16.40
C VAL A 395 12.64 -9.79 14.91
N PHE A 396 12.61 -11.03 14.44
CA PHE A 396 12.90 -11.39 13.05
C PHE A 396 11.62 -11.83 12.36
N ALA A 397 11.27 -11.19 11.25
CA ALA A 397 10.09 -11.52 10.45
C ALA A 397 10.50 -11.92 9.03
N LYS A 398 9.94 -12.99 8.50
CA LYS A 398 10.05 -13.35 7.09
C LYS A 398 9.09 -12.49 6.27
N VAL A 399 9.56 -11.92 5.17
CA VAL A 399 8.74 -11.21 4.18
C VAL A 399 9.02 -11.82 2.80
N ASN A 400 7.95 -12.14 2.07
CA ASN A 400 8.03 -12.80 0.77
C ASN A 400 7.68 -11.89 -0.41
N ASP A 401 7.22 -10.67 -0.15
CA ASP A 401 7.11 -9.64 -1.18
C ASP A 401 8.48 -9.41 -1.86
N ASP A 402 8.47 -9.12 -3.16
CA ASP A 402 9.65 -8.63 -3.86
C ASP A 402 9.94 -7.19 -3.38
N ILE A 403 10.67 -7.09 -2.27
CA ILE A 403 11.09 -5.83 -1.64
C ILE A 403 12.27 -5.25 -2.42
N GLU A 404 12.04 -4.17 -3.16
CA GLU A 404 13.09 -3.34 -3.78
C GLU A 404 13.72 -2.36 -2.79
N MET A 405 14.43 -2.88 -1.78
CA MET A 405 15.27 -2.08 -0.89
C MET A 405 16.70 -2.66 -0.86
N PRO A 406 17.74 -1.91 -0.47
CA PRO A 406 19.05 -2.51 -0.17
C PRO A 406 18.99 -3.43 1.06
N GLU A 407 19.93 -4.37 1.18
CA GLU A 407 20.20 -4.98 2.49
C GLU A 407 20.82 -3.92 3.42
N GLY A 408 20.54 -4.00 4.72
CA GLY A 408 20.99 -3.02 5.71
C GLY A 408 20.18 -1.71 5.73
N SER A 409 19.24 -1.48 4.80
CA SER A 409 18.41 -0.27 4.82
C SER A 409 17.34 -0.33 5.91
N LEU A 410 16.99 0.84 6.44
CA LEU A 410 15.92 1.03 7.42
C LEU A 410 14.54 1.10 6.75
N THR A 411 13.52 0.63 7.45
CA THR A 411 12.10 0.92 7.20
C THR A 411 11.34 1.11 8.52
N GLN A 412 10.18 1.75 8.48
CA GLN A 412 9.25 1.80 9.62
C GLN A 412 8.52 0.46 9.75
N VAL A 413 8.29 0.04 11.00
CA VAL A 413 7.70 -1.26 11.35
C VAL A 413 6.67 -1.07 12.46
N GLN A 414 5.56 -1.78 12.32
CA GLN A 414 4.47 -1.83 13.28
C GLN A 414 4.20 -3.28 13.66
N ILE A 415 4.36 -3.61 14.95
CA ILE A 415 4.04 -4.93 15.48
C ILE A 415 2.67 -4.86 16.13
N ALA A 416 1.70 -5.62 15.61
CA ALA A 416 0.38 -5.73 16.20
C ALA A 416 0.40 -6.69 17.40
N MET A 417 -0.24 -6.29 18.49
CA MET A 417 -0.14 -6.89 19.81
C MET A 417 -1.53 -7.07 20.44
N GLY A 418 -1.64 -8.12 21.27
CA GLY A 418 -2.82 -8.36 22.10
C GLY A 418 -4.01 -8.92 21.33
N ASN A 419 -5.17 -8.91 21.98
CA ASN A 419 -6.42 -9.37 21.37
C ASN A 419 -7.04 -8.24 20.53
N ALA A 420 -7.57 -8.60 19.36
CA ALA A 420 -8.32 -7.66 18.55
C ALA A 420 -9.59 -7.21 19.28
N THR A 421 -9.82 -5.89 19.35
CA THR A 421 -11.11 -5.32 19.74
C THR A 421 -11.89 -4.96 18.47
N LEU A 422 -13.21 -5.18 18.50
CA LEU A 422 -14.10 -4.92 17.37
C LEU A 422 -14.76 -3.55 17.56
N ASN A 423 -14.25 -2.54 16.87
CA ASN A 423 -14.61 -1.13 17.08
C ASN A 423 -14.81 -0.41 15.73
N THR A 424 -15.47 0.75 15.75
CA THR A 424 -15.58 1.64 14.59
C THR A 424 -14.19 2.05 14.11
N MET A 425 -13.90 1.83 12.82
CA MET A 425 -12.64 2.20 12.20
C MET A 425 -12.85 2.82 10.81
N ILE A 426 -11.89 3.65 10.43
CA ILE A 426 -11.77 4.23 9.08
C ILE A 426 -10.36 3.99 8.53
N PRO A 427 -10.18 4.04 7.20
CA PRO A 427 -8.85 4.07 6.59
C PRO A 427 -8.03 5.25 7.12
N VAL A 428 -6.74 5.00 7.35
CA VAL A 428 -5.80 5.97 7.94
C VAL A 428 -5.67 7.26 7.13
N ASN A 429 -5.86 7.21 5.82
CA ASN A 429 -5.78 8.37 4.92
C ASN A 429 -6.99 9.32 5.00
N ALA A 430 -8.12 8.90 5.58
CA ALA A 430 -9.24 9.81 5.86
C ALA A 430 -8.99 10.80 7.01
N LEU A 431 -7.92 10.56 7.80
CA LEU A 431 -7.64 11.32 9.01
C LEU A 431 -6.86 12.61 8.71
N LEU A 432 -7.47 13.76 8.98
CA LEU A 432 -6.83 15.07 8.94
C LEU A 432 -6.30 15.45 10.34
N GLU A 433 -4.99 15.65 10.46
CA GLU A 433 -4.33 16.15 11.68
C GLU A 433 -3.97 17.63 11.53
N ASP A 434 -4.43 18.47 12.47
CA ASP A 434 -3.96 19.84 12.67
C ASP A 434 -3.44 19.98 14.11
N TYR A 435 -2.14 20.16 14.31
CA TYR A 435 -1.50 20.40 15.61
C TYR A 435 -1.88 19.38 16.70
N GLY A 436 -1.91 18.08 16.36
CA GLY A 436 -2.29 17.00 17.28
C GLY A 436 -3.79 16.88 17.58
N SER A 437 -4.63 17.71 16.94
CA SER A 437 -6.08 17.53 16.90
C SER A 437 -6.48 16.81 15.62
N TYR A 438 -7.39 15.84 15.73
CA TYR A 438 -7.81 15.00 14.61
C TYR A 438 -9.24 15.30 14.17
N SER A 439 -9.47 15.22 12.86
CA SER A 439 -10.76 15.44 12.22
C SER A 439 -10.89 14.61 10.94
N VAL A 440 -12.10 14.44 10.46
CA VAL A 440 -12.41 13.81 9.17
C VAL A 440 -13.30 14.73 8.34
N MET A 441 -13.36 14.50 7.03
CA MET A 441 -14.42 15.06 6.17
C MET A 441 -15.50 14.00 6.00
N VAL A 442 -16.64 14.19 6.65
CA VAL A 442 -17.83 13.35 6.52
C VAL A 442 -18.62 13.83 5.31
N GLN A 443 -19.08 12.92 4.46
CA GLN A 443 -20.00 13.21 3.36
C GLN A 443 -21.43 13.12 3.91
N LEU A 444 -22.14 14.25 3.98
CA LEU A 444 -23.53 14.32 4.44
C LEU A 444 -24.50 13.96 3.31
N SER A 445 -24.26 14.54 2.14
CA SER A 445 -24.89 14.18 0.86
C SER A 445 -23.85 14.32 -0.27
N GLY A 446 -24.23 14.06 -1.52
CA GLY A 446 -23.30 13.83 -2.63
C GLY A 446 -22.22 14.90 -2.80
N GLU A 447 -22.60 16.16 -2.60
CA GLU A 447 -21.71 17.32 -2.70
C GLU A 447 -21.62 18.13 -1.39
N SER A 448 -22.28 17.68 -0.32
CA SER A 448 -22.29 18.32 1.00
C SER A 448 -21.39 17.56 1.98
N PHE A 449 -20.43 18.26 2.58
CA PHE A 449 -19.45 17.67 3.49
C PHE A 449 -19.38 18.44 4.83
N GLU A 450 -19.10 17.73 5.92
CA GLU A 450 -18.85 18.31 7.24
C GLU A 450 -17.43 18.00 7.70
N ARG A 451 -16.71 19.02 8.19
CA ARG A 451 -15.45 18.78 8.91
C ARG A 451 -15.74 18.42 10.37
N ARG A 452 -15.73 17.13 10.68
CA ARG A 452 -16.05 16.63 12.04
C ARG A 452 -14.80 16.31 12.86
N PRO A 453 -14.62 16.88 14.08
CA PRO A 453 -13.58 16.48 15.01
C PRO A 453 -13.79 15.04 15.50
N VAL A 454 -12.73 14.24 15.56
CA VAL A 454 -12.78 12.84 16.03
C VAL A 454 -11.77 12.56 17.12
N LYS A 455 -12.12 11.67 18.05
CA LYS A 455 -11.18 11.12 19.02
C LYS A 455 -10.72 9.75 18.53
N ILE A 456 -9.46 9.65 18.15
CA ILE A 456 -8.87 8.37 17.70
C ILE A 456 -8.44 7.50 18.88
N GLY A 457 -8.39 6.19 18.64
CA GLY A 457 -7.83 5.17 19.52
C GLY A 457 -6.58 4.54 18.93
N LYS A 458 -6.60 3.21 18.82
CA LYS A 458 -5.54 2.39 18.20
C LYS A 458 -5.43 2.66 16.69
N ARG A 459 -4.29 2.30 16.10
CA ARG A 459 -4.02 2.43 14.66
C ARG A 459 -3.05 1.34 14.21
N ASN A 460 -3.33 0.67 13.09
CA ASN A 460 -2.52 -0.43 12.55
C ASN A 460 -1.92 -0.13 11.17
N GLY A 461 -1.63 1.13 10.89
CA GLY A 461 -1.01 1.61 9.65
C GLY A 461 -1.98 1.72 8.48
N GLU A 462 -2.92 0.77 8.40
CA GLU A 462 -3.99 0.68 7.40
C GLU A 462 -5.27 1.37 7.88
N ASN A 463 -5.74 1.05 9.10
CA ASN A 463 -6.95 1.59 9.70
C ASN A 463 -6.67 2.27 11.06
N VAL A 464 -7.55 3.20 11.44
CA VAL A 464 -7.56 3.89 12.73
C VAL A 464 -8.92 3.73 13.40
N GLU A 465 -8.91 3.42 14.70
CA GLU A 465 -10.09 3.34 15.54
C GLU A 465 -10.63 4.73 15.86
N ILE A 466 -11.94 4.89 15.75
CA ILE A 466 -12.66 6.09 16.19
C ILE A 466 -13.39 5.77 17.50
N LEU A 467 -12.96 6.42 18.58
CA LEU A 467 -13.56 6.30 19.90
C LEU A 467 -14.79 7.22 20.06
N GLN A 468 -14.78 8.38 19.39
CA GLN A 468 -15.85 9.39 19.42
C GLN A 468 -15.84 10.22 18.13
N GLY A 469 -17.03 10.67 17.71
CA GLY A 469 -17.21 11.63 16.61
C GLY A 469 -17.54 11.02 15.23
N LEU A 470 -17.74 9.70 15.13
CA LEU A 470 -18.18 9.03 13.91
C LEU A 470 -18.95 7.76 14.25
N GLU A 471 -20.05 7.50 13.54
CA GLU A 471 -20.87 6.29 13.66
C GLU A 471 -20.58 5.30 12.53
N ILE A 472 -20.99 4.03 12.70
CA ILE A 472 -20.80 2.99 11.67
C ILE A 472 -21.74 3.27 10.50
N GLY A 473 -21.21 3.23 9.28
CA GLY A 473 -21.92 3.52 8.03
C GLY A 473 -21.73 4.95 7.52
N GLU A 474 -21.27 5.89 8.34
CA GLU A 474 -20.97 7.25 7.88
C GLU A 474 -19.82 7.25 6.87
N VAL A 475 -19.98 7.98 5.76
CA VAL A 475 -19.00 8.02 4.67
C VAL A 475 -17.99 9.13 4.92
N VAL A 476 -16.70 8.81 4.85
CA VAL A 476 -15.59 9.78 5.00
C VAL A 476 -14.72 9.83 3.75
N VAL A 477 -14.18 11.01 3.45
CA VAL A 477 -13.25 11.22 2.33
C VAL A 477 -11.87 10.65 2.68
N THR A 478 -11.41 9.63 1.96
CA THR A 478 -10.12 8.96 2.14
C THR A 478 -9.02 9.56 1.26
N THR A 479 -9.37 10.06 0.08
CA THR A 479 -8.47 10.77 -0.85
C THR A 479 -9.19 12.02 -1.35
N GLY A 480 -8.50 13.17 -1.37
CA GLY A 480 -9.11 14.47 -1.71
C GLY A 480 -9.62 15.31 -0.52
N ALA A 481 -9.50 14.81 0.72
CA ALA A 481 -10.01 15.50 1.92
C ALA A 481 -9.41 16.90 2.16
N TYR A 482 -8.17 17.15 1.70
CA TYR A 482 -7.56 18.47 1.78
C TYR A 482 -8.17 19.46 0.77
N GLN A 483 -8.59 18.99 -0.41
CA GLN A 483 -9.25 19.81 -1.43
C GLN A 483 -10.63 20.27 -0.93
N VAL A 484 -11.39 19.37 -0.29
CA VAL A 484 -12.64 19.72 0.43
C VAL A 484 -12.36 20.76 1.54
N LYS A 485 -11.28 20.57 2.33
CA LYS A 485 -10.85 21.53 3.36
C LYS A 485 -10.54 22.92 2.78
N MET A 486 -9.98 23.00 1.57
CA MET A 486 -9.70 24.29 0.91
C MET A 486 -10.98 24.93 0.36
N ALA A 487 -11.93 24.14 -0.15
CA ALA A 487 -13.22 24.64 -0.64
C ALA A 487 -13.99 25.39 0.47
N SER A 488 -13.98 24.87 1.71
CA SER A 488 -14.59 25.55 2.86
C SER A 488 -13.88 26.86 3.25
N MET A 489 -12.64 27.08 2.82
CA MET A 489 -11.86 28.29 3.12
C MET A 489 -11.96 29.36 2.03
N SER A 490 -12.38 29.00 0.80
CA SER A 490 -12.56 29.95 -0.31
C SER A 490 -13.79 30.87 -0.18
N GLY A 491 -14.67 30.65 0.80
CA GLY A 491 -15.75 31.58 1.18
C GLY A 491 -16.74 31.94 0.06
N SER A 492 -16.78 31.14 -1.00
CA SER A 492 -17.59 31.36 -2.19
C SER A 492 -18.39 30.10 -2.47
N THR A 493 -19.68 30.13 -2.14
CA THR A 493 -20.66 29.15 -2.64
C THR A 493 -20.56 29.17 -4.17
N PRO A 494 -20.24 28.04 -4.83
CA PRO A 494 -20.13 28.04 -6.29
C PRO A 494 -21.47 28.42 -6.90
N ALA A 495 -21.49 29.46 -7.73
CA ALA A 495 -22.71 29.82 -8.45
C ALA A 495 -23.10 28.66 -9.37
N HIS A 496 -24.32 28.14 -9.20
CA HIS A 496 -24.85 27.07 -10.06
C HIS A 496 -24.74 27.48 -11.53
N GLY A 497 -24.13 26.62 -12.35
CA GLY A 497 -24.03 26.81 -13.78
C GLY A 497 -25.38 26.53 -14.46
N HIS A 498 -26.27 27.53 -14.49
CA HIS A 498 -27.50 27.44 -15.26
C HIS A 498 -27.19 27.52 -16.77
N GLU A 499 -27.42 26.44 -17.51
CA GLU A 499 -27.65 26.54 -18.95
C GLU A 499 -29.03 27.16 -19.21
N HIS A 500 -29.09 28.05 -20.21
CA HIS A 500 -30.30 28.72 -20.71
C HIS A 500 -30.88 28.00 -21.93
#